data_AF-A0A972RXG8-F1
#
_entry.id   AF-A0A972RXG8-F1
#
_cell.length_a   1.000
_cell.length_b   1.000
_cell.length_c   1.000
_cell.angle_alpha   90.00
_cell.angle_beta   90.00
_cell.angle_gamma   90.00
#
_symmetry.space_group_name_H-M   'P 1'
#
loop_
_entity.id
_entity.type
_entity.pdbx_description
1 polymer ?
#
loop_
_entity_poly.entity_id
_entity_poly.type
_entity_poly.pdbx_seq_one_letter_code
_entity_poly.pdbx_strand_id
1 'polypeptide(L)'
;MIVTVKHLNMLRRLEKGGLEKIEELTGEDFEILLHLRLAGLITEEEESFALTRSGLLILESLNMAERAAGLNFSELYENYRLVGSRIISMLQICDRAQGRTDFQDNINKELEERGLAKDGRLQPWAQAILEAYRTAQVEFFVTPELAKSILALPVGPGRKSFLEPIPENHIFQFEAQRFLTFTLPEGDFYSFTGVGAQLWAALRTGLVPEFSMSTLTLREILEGQKTEALEQLGAIDPQGNLTVPGKHLLMAAKLFFEPITVNPTLDLSGWNISVLRAVAQAPVKTKEGIEEFFAVQNLQDPFRVRQSLFRLEGFRLIESEPDGSYRLTPYGEELLSLEDLAPVYAQAVMAITVTRTENMPPDDAWVKKAEEQGVIGNGFPTQKGRLFAEVASNIDRLPVITREEMRVLRGIPLWRGVSEEEILSFYPEGEHPSVLHALRKLLASGLVDLLPGGLYVLTPAGEKIKQGLSAVPGGVDFPVTPHVWYVLLTLREIGRFSPQGRKIRIRKEDYDKLEKKIKNLPPEAIATALETARLCRYISGLDVLETGVFLLEGLDLLKKLRTNWEEIRIYA
;
A
#
# COMPACT_ATOMS: atom_id res chain seq x y z
N MET A 1 9.15 -3.32 15.45
CA MET A 1 9.27 -3.88 16.81
C MET A 1 9.96 -5.22 16.72
N ILE A 2 10.89 -5.50 17.63
CA ILE A 2 11.61 -6.76 17.73
C ILE A 2 11.74 -7.16 19.21
N VAL A 3 11.38 -8.40 19.54
CA VAL A 3 11.55 -9.02 20.85
C VAL A 3 12.10 -10.42 20.63
N THR A 4 13.38 -10.59 20.96
CA THR A 4 14.02 -11.90 21.01
C THR A 4 13.89 -12.53 22.41
N VAL A 5 14.36 -13.75 22.60
CA VAL A 5 14.45 -14.38 23.93
C VAL A 5 15.31 -13.53 24.88
N LYS A 6 16.45 -12.99 24.41
CA LYS A 6 17.26 -12.02 25.16
C LYS A 6 16.49 -10.78 25.59
N HIS A 7 15.73 -10.19 24.67
CA HIS A 7 14.89 -9.03 24.97
C HIS A 7 13.84 -9.37 26.04
N LEU A 8 13.16 -10.51 25.93
CA LEU A 8 12.17 -10.96 26.93
C LEU A 8 12.81 -11.15 28.31
N ASN A 9 14.00 -11.75 28.38
CA ASN A 9 14.73 -11.93 29.63
C ASN A 9 15.11 -10.58 30.26
N MET A 10 15.48 -9.59 29.46
CA MET A 10 15.74 -8.24 29.94
C MET A 10 14.46 -7.56 30.47
N LEU A 11 13.33 -7.69 29.77
CA LEU A 11 12.04 -7.19 30.26
C LEU A 11 11.64 -7.81 31.60
N ARG A 12 11.87 -9.13 31.78
CA ARG A 12 11.66 -9.83 33.07
C ARG A 12 12.59 -9.34 34.19
N ARG A 13 13.83 -8.97 33.86
CA ARG A 13 14.77 -8.37 34.82
C ARG A 13 14.27 -6.99 35.25
N LEU A 14 13.86 -6.16 34.30
CA LEU A 14 13.30 -4.82 34.54
C LEU A 14 12.06 -4.84 35.43
N GLU A 15 11.11 -5.75 35.16
CA GLU A 15 9.88 -5.91 35.96
C GLU A 15 10.16 -6.20 37.45
N LYS A 16 11.26 -6.91 37.74
CA LYS A 16 11.67 -7.25 39.11
C LYS A 16 12.48 -6.15 39.82
N GLY A 17 12.60 -4.97 39.21
CA GLY A 17 13.47 -3.89 39.70
C GLY A 17 14.96 -4.14 39.44
N GLY A 18 15.30 -5.08 38.56
CA GLY A 18 16.65 -5.67 38.44
C GLY A 18 17.72 -4.82 37.77
N LEU A 19 17.56 -3.49 37.65
CA LEU A 19 18.55 -2.56 37.06
C LEU A 19 18.72 -1.27 37.87
N GLU A 20 18.72 -1.35 39.20
CA GLU A 20 18.98 -0.20 40.09
C GLU A 20 20.42 0.35 39.99
N LYS A 21 21.31 -0.30 39.22
CA LYS A 21 22.70 0.14 39.04
C LYS A 21 23.18 -0.07 37.61
N ILE A 22 23.25 1.02 36.84
CA ILE A 22 23.80 1.06 35.47
C ILE A 22 25.24 0.52 35.41
N GLU A 23 26.01 0.67 36.49
CA GLU A 23 27.41 0.23 36.60
C GLU A 23 27.60 -1.29 36.49
N GLU A 24 26.55 -2.09 36.72
CA GLU A 24 26.58 -3.56 36.65
C GLU A 24 26.22 -4.11 35.25
N LEU A 25 25.89 -3.23 34.30
CA LEU A 25 25.49 -3.60 32.95
C LEU A 25 26.69 -3.90 32.04
N THR A 26 26.59 -4.99 31.30
CA THR A 26 27.56 -5.34 30.25
C THR A 26 27.28 -4.56 28.96
N GLY A 27 28.25 -4.51 28.04
CA GLY A 27 28.04 -3.92 26.71
C GLY A 27 26.87 -4.56 25.96
N GLU A 28 26.69 -5.88 26.09
CA GLU A 28 25.56 -6.61 25.51
C GLU A 28 24.22 -6.19 26.13
N ASP A 29 24.18 -5.96 27.45
CA ASP A 29 22.97 -5.45 28.10
C ASP A 29 22.58 -4.07 27.55
N PHE A 30 23.54 -3.17 27.32
CA PHE A 30 23.27 -1.87 26.71
C PHE A 30 22.75 -1.98 25.27
N GLU A 31 23.24 -2.93 24.48
CA GLU A 31 22.70 -3.17 23.13
C GLU A 31 21.24 -3.65 23.18
N ILE A 32 20.93 -4.59 24.08
CA ILE A 32 19.57 -5.10 24.31
C ILE A 32 18.64 -3.95 24.76
N LEU A 33 19.07 -3.13 25.71
CA LEU A 33 18.31 -1.98 26.20
C LEU A 33 18.10 -0.96 25.08
N LEU A 34 19.10 -0.70 24.25
CA LEU A 34 18.96 0.16 23.08
C LEU A 34 17.87 -0.38 22.13
N HIS A 35 17.86 -1.68 21.80
CA HIS A 35 16.81 -2.25 20.93
C HIS A 35 15.40 -2.08 21.53
N LEU A 36 15.25 -2.31 22.83
CA LEU A 36 13.99 -2.16 23.55
C LEU A 36 13.53 -0.69 23.60
N ARG A 37 14.46 0.25 23.80
CA ARG A 37 14.21 1.70 23.82
C ARG A 37 13.75 2.19 22.46
N LEU A 38 14.48 1.80 21.39
CA LEU A 38 14.12 2.10 20.01
C LEU A 38 12.75 1.56 19.62
N ALA A 39 12.40 0.37 20.10
CA ALA A 39 11.08 -0.23 19.88
C ALA A 39 9.95 0.43 20.70
N GLY A 40 10.26 1.39 21.57
CA GLY A 40 9.29 2.06 22.45
C GLY A 40 8.77 1.18 23.58
N LEU A 41 9.54 0.17 24.00
CA LEU A 41 9.14 -0.77 25.05
C LEU A 41 9.67 -0.35 26.42
N ILE A 42 10.79 0.36 26.47
CA ILE A 42 11.35 0.91 27.71
C ILE A 42 11.64 2.40 27.55
N THR A 43 11.80 3.08 28.68
CA THR A 43 12.31 4.44 28.77
C THR A 43 13.55 4.45 29.64
N GLU A 44 14.47 5.36 29.33
CA GLU A 44 15.61 5.69 30.17
C GLU A 44 15.17 6.75 31.19
N GLU A 45 15.55 6.55 32.44
CA GLU A 45 15.40 7.49 33.56
C GLU A 45 16.82 7.85 34.06
N GLU A 46 16.96 8.87 34.92
CA GLU A 46 18.28 9.45 35.28
C GLU A 46 19.35 8.42 35.69
N GLU A 47 18.96 7.35 36.39
CA GLU A 47 19.88 6.29 36.83
C GLU A 47 19.33 4.87 36.60
N SER A 48 18.27 4.72 35.78
CA SER A 48 17.65 3.41 35.57
C SER A 48 16.89 3.30 34.25
N PHE A 49 16.31 2.13 33.99
CA PHE A 49 15.40 1.90 32.88
C PHE A 49 14.05 1.41 33.41
N ALA A 50 12.97 1.91 32.84
CA ALA A 50 11.62 1.53 33.22
C ALA A 50 10.82 0.96 32.03
N LEU A 51 9.94 0.01 32.32
CA LEU A 51 9.00 -0.51 31.31
C LEU A 51 7.97 0.58 30.95
N THR A 52 7.78 0.80 29.66
CA THR A 52 6.60 1.55 29.20
C THR A 52 5.34 0.70 29.32
N ARG A 53 4.16 1.29 29.11
CA ARG A 53 2.90 0.54 29.00
C ARG A 53 2.96 -0.52 27.90
N SER A 54 3.55 -0.21 26.74
CA SER A 54 3.72 -1.19 25.66
C SER A 54 4.72 -2.29 26.05
N GLY A 55 5.80 -1.95 26.76
CA GLY A 55 6.75 -2.92 27.30
C GLY A 55 6.12 -3.93 28.25
N LEU A 56 5.33 -3.43 29.21
CA LEU A 56 4.59 -4.28 30.15
C LEU A 56 3.59 -5.18 29.41
N LEU A 57 2.83 -4.62 28.47
CA LEU A 57 1.83 -5.39 27.71
C LEU A 57 2.48 -6.52 26.88
N ILE A 58 3.64 -6.26 26.26
CA ILE A 58 4.43 -7.28 25.56
C ILE A 58 4.90 -8.37 26.53
N LEU A 59 5.47 -7.98 27.67
CA LEU A 59 5.98 -8.90 28.68
C LEU A 59 4.89 -9.84 29.20
N GLU A 60 3.76 -9.27 29.62
CA GLU A 60 2.60 -10.02 30.11
C GLU A 60 2.04 -10.96 29.04
N SER A 61 1.94 -10.49 27.79
CA SER A 61 1.41 -11.27 26.68
C SER A 61 2.29 -12.47 26.35
N LEU A 62 3.62 -12.29 26.29
CA LEU A 62 4.56 -13.39 26.04
C LEU A 62 4.63 -14.36 27.21
N ASN A 63 4.58 -13.88 28.46
CA ASN A 63 4.48 -14.75 29.64
C ASN A 63 3.16 -15.54 29.66
N MET A 64 2.07 -14.98 29.13
CA MET A 64 0.81 -15.71 28.99
C MET A 64 0.89 -16.74 27.88
N ALA A 65 1.46 -16.39 26.73
CA ALA A 65 1.66 -17.31 25.61
C ALA A 65 2.51 -18.52 26.02
N GLU A 66 3.62 -18.28 26.72
CA GLU A 66 4.49 -19.34 27.24
C GLU A 66 3.73 -20.30 28.16
N ARG A 67 3.01 -19.77 29.15
CA ARG A 67 2.26 -20.58 30.13
C ARG A 67 1.07 -21.31 29.52
N ALA A 68 0.25 -20.62 28.74
CA ALA A 68 -1.01 -21.16 28.23
C ALA A 68 -0.80 -22.21 27.14
N ALA A 69 0.27 -22.08 26.35
CA ALA A 69 0.63 -23.06 25.33
C ALA A 69 1.59 -24.15 25.86
N GLY A 70 2.02 -24.08 27.13
CA GLY A 70 2.98 -25.03 27.71
C GLY A 70 4.35 -24.99 27.02
N LEU A 71 4.73 -23.82 26.52
CA LEU A 71 6.02 -23.59 25.87
C LEU A 71 7.08 -23.25 26.92
N ASN A 72 8.34 -23.43 26.57
CA ASN A 72 9.46 -22.95 27.36
C ASN A 72 10.38 -22.13 26.45
N PHE A 73 10.23 -20.81 26.45
CA PHE A 73 11.02 -19.93 25.58
C PHE A 73 12.49 -19.90 25.98
N SER A 74 12.84 -20.31 27.20
CA SER A 74 14.24 -20.41 27.64
C SER A 74 15.03 -21.54 26.94
N GLU A 75 14.35 -22.51 26.34
CA GLU A 75 14.97 -23.59 25.55
C GLU A 75 15.25 -23.18 24.10
N LEU A 76 14.69 -22.04 23.66
CA LEU A 76 14.95 -21.50 22.33
C LEU A 76 16.31 -20.79 22.29
N TYR A 77 16.87 -20.66 21.09
CA TYR A 77 18.11 -19.90 20.93
C TYR A 77 17.89 -18.43 21.29
N GLU A 78 18.91 -17.79 21.86
CA GLU A 78 18.80 -16.47 22.49
C GLU A 78 18.28 -15.34 21.57
N ASN A 79 18.61 -15.41 20.28
CA ASN A 79 18.18 -14.46 19.26
C ASN A 79 16.88 -14.89 18.55
N TYR A 80 16.17 -15.91 19.08
CA TYR A 80 14.90 -16.36 18.50
C TYR A 80 13.88 -15.24 18.56
N ARG A 81 13.35 -14.86 17.40
CA ARG A 81 12.38 -13.77 17.25
C ARG A 81 11.00 -14.24 17.73
N LEU A 82 10.68 -13.95 18.99
CA LEU A 82 9.34 -14.16 19.56
C LEU A 82 8.34 -13.18 18.94
N VAL A 83 8.75 -11.92 18.83
CA VAL A 83 8.03 -10.88 18.08
C VAL A 83 9.03 -10.24 17.12
N GLY A 84 8.67 -10.13 15.85
CA GLY A 84 9.43 -9.41 14.84
C GLY A 84 8.48 -8.80 13.83
N SER A 85 9.02 -8.10 12.82
CA SER A 85 8.20 -7.47 11.77
C SER A 85 7.21 -8.46 11.14
N ARG A 86 7.66 -9.66 10.74
CA ARG A 86 6.81 -10.76 10.22
C ARG A 86 5.65 -11.12 11.14
N ILE A 87 5.92 -11.34 12.43
CA ILE A 87 4.89 -11.75 13.40
C ILE A 87 3.87 -10.62 13.58
N ILE A 88 4.31 -9.36 13.67
CA ILE A 88 3.39 -8.22 13.72
C ILE A 88 2.51 -8.16 12.47
N SER A 89 3.09 -8.36 11.28
CA SER A 89 2.33 -8.37 10.02
C SER A 89 1.32 -9.52 9.97
N MET A 90 1.68 -10.73 10.41
CA MET A 90 0.77 -11.87 10.54
C MET A 90 -0.42 -11.54 11.46
N LEU A 91 -0.15 -10.94 12.63
CA LEU A 91 -1.19 -10.51 13.56
C LEU A 91 -2.11 -9.44 12.95
N GLN A 92 -1.55 -8.47 12.21
CA GLN A 92 -2.34 -7.46 11.50
C GLN A 92 -3.27 -8.07 10.44
N ILE A 93 -2.78 -9.05 9.67
CA ILE A 93 -3.59 -9.74 8.65
C ILE A 93 -4.70 -10.54 9.32
N CYS A 94 -4.39 -11.28 10.38
CA CYS A 94 -5.36 -12.08 11.11
C CYS A 94 -6.42 -11.20 11.81
N ASP A 95 -6.06 -10.01 12.30
CA ASP A 95 -7.01 -9.00 12.80
C ASP A 95 -8.01 -8.60 11.71
N ARG A 96 -7.56 -8.39 10.46
CA ARG A 96 -8.43 -8.13 9.30
C ARG A 96 -9.27 -9.34 8.89
N ALA A 97 -8.83 -10.56 9.23
CA ALA A 97 -9.59 -11.80 9.11
C ALA A 97 -10.50 -12.08 10.33
N GLN A 98 -10.72 -11.10 11.23
CA GLN A 98 -11.51 -11.24 12.46
C GLN A 98 -10.97 -12.33 13.40
N GLY A 99 -9.64 -12.38 13.51
CA GLY A 99 -8.90 -13.30 14.37
C GLY A 99 -8.78 -14.72 13.82
N ARG A 100 -9.27 -15.01 12.61
CA ARG A 100 -8.99 -16.28 11.93
C ARG A 100 -7.52 -16.32 11.50
N THR A 101 -6.90 -17.49 11.63
CA THR A 101 -5.53 -17.77 11.18
C THR A 101 -5.50 -18.93 10.18
N ASP A 102 -6.54 -19.77 10.17
CA ASP A 102 -6.72 -20.96 9.33
C ASP A 102 -6.89 -20.71 7.82
N PHE A 103 -6.89 -19.44 7.39
CA PHE A 103 -6.97 -19.09 5.98
C PHE A 103 -5.62 -19.25 5.25
N GLN A 104 -4.51 -19.42 5.99
CA GLN A 104 -3.17 -19.66 5.45
C GLN A 104 -2.32 -20.48 6.44
N ASP A 105 -1.88 -21.66 6.02
CA ASP A 105 -1.26 -22.66 6.90
C ASP A 105 0.05 -22.20 7.57
N ASN A 106 0.93 -21.50 6.84
CA ASN A 106 2.22 -21.05 7.36
C ASN A 106 2.06 -19.95 8.42
N ILE A 107 1.11 -19.04 8.23
CA ILE A 107 0.72 -18.01 9.20
C ILE A 107 0.17 -18.68 10.44
N ASN A 108 -0.76 -19.64 10.28
CA ASN A 108 -1.31 -20.37 11.43
C ASN A 108 -0.20 -21.06 12.23
N LYS A 109 0.67 -21.81 11.54
CA LYS A 109 1.76 -22.55 12.14
C LYS A 109 2.73 -21.64 12.91
N GLU A 110 3.21 -20.57 12.30
CA GLU A 110 4.16 -19.64 12.93
C GLU A 110 3.58 -18.96 14.18
N LEU A 111 2.27 -18.70 14.19
CA LEU A 111 1.58 -18.13 15.35
C LEU A 111 1.30 -19.19 16.43
N GLU A 112 0.95 -20.43 16.07
CA GLU A 112 0.75 -21.55 17.01
C GLU A 112 2.07 -21.95 17.71
N GLU A 113 3.19 -21.99 17.00
CA GLU A 113 4.53 -22.28 17.55
C GLU A 113 4.94 -21.29 18.66
N ARG A 114 4.35 -20.09 18.66
CA ARG A 114 4.58 -19.04 19.67
C ARG A 114 3.46 -18.96 20.70
N GLY A 115 2.47 -19.84 20.63
CA GLY A 115 1.29 -19.84 21.49
C GLY A 115 0.36 -18.65 21.25
N LEU A 116 0.49 -17.95 20.11
CA LEU A 116 -0.31 -16.76 19.76
C LEU A 116 -1.62 -17.13 19.03
N ALA A 117 -1.70 -18.34 18.49
CA ALA A 117 -2.89 -18.90 17.89
C ALA A 117 -3.16 -20.30 18.45
N LYS A 118 -4.40 -20.76 18.32
CA LYS A 118 -4.83 -22.12 18.60
C LYS A 118 -6.13 -22.41 17.86
N ASP A 119 -6.27 -23.59 17.29
CA ASP A 119 -7.50 -24.05 16.63
C ASP A 119 -7.97 -23.06 15.54
N GLY A 120 -7.02 -22.53 14.76
CA GLY A 120 -7.32 -21.59 13.68
C GLY A 120 -7.73 -20.18 14.13
N ARG A 121 -7.49 -19.81 15.40
CA ARG A 121 -7.86 -18.52 15.99
C ARG A 121 -6.73 -17.88 16.78
N LEU A 122 -6.62 -16.56 16.66
CA LEU A 122 -5.79 -15.74 17.54
C LEU A 122 -6.23 -15.83 18.99
N GLN A 123 -5.25 -15.92 19.89
CA GLN A 123 -5.47 -15.82 21.33
C GLN A 123 -5.57 -14.35 21.79
N PRO A 124 -6.22 -14.05 22.94
CA PRO A 124 -6.37 -12.67 23.41
C PRO A 124 -5.05 -11.92 23.60
N TRP A 125 -4.00 -12.59 24.09
CA TRP A 125 -2.68 -11.98 24.27
C TRP A 125 -1.98 -11.68 22.93
N ALA A 126 -2.34 -12.34 21.83
CA ALA A 126 -1.85 -11.99 20.51
C ALA A 126 -2.41 -10.64 20.04
N GLN A 127 -3.67 -10.35 20.37
CA GLN A 127 -4.27 -9.03 20.12
C GLN A 127 -3.63 -7.95 21.01
N ALA A 128 -3.29 -8.29 22.25
CA ALA A 128 -2.56 -7.39 23.16
C ALA A 128 -1.16 -7.04 22.64
N ILE A 129 -0.43 -7.97 22.02
CA ILE A 129 0.84 -7.68 21.32
C ILE A 129 0.62 -6.66 20.20
N LEU A 130 -0.45 -6.83 19.42
CA LEU A 130 -0.79 -5.91 18.33
C LEU A 130 -1.19 -4.53 18.85
N GLU A 131 -1.91 -4.46 19.97
CA GLU A 131 -2.20 -3.20 20.67
C GLU A 131 -0.90 -2.52 21.14
N ALA A 132 -0.02 -3.27 21.82
CA ALA A 132 1.26 -2.77 22.28
C ALA A 132 2.10 -2.18 21.13
N TYR A 133 2.08 -2.85 19.97
CA TYR A 133 2.72 -2.37 18.75
C TYR A 133 2.11 -1.05 18.26
N ARG A 134 0.77 -0.94 18.21
CA ARG A 134 0.08 0.27 17.75
C ARG A 134 0.30 1.47 18.67
N THR A 135 0.46 1.24 19.97
CA THR A 135 0.62 2.31 20.97
C THR A 135 2.07 2.63 21.35
N ALA A 136 3.04 1.81 20.93
CA ALA A 136 4.45 2.02 21.25
C ALA A 136 4.97 3.31 20.60
N GLN A 137 5.62 4.16 21.39
CA GLN A 137 6.31 5.35 20.91
C GLN A 137 7.71 4.95 20.44
N VAL A 138 7.84 4.67 19.15
CA VAL A 138 9.12 4.33 18.53
C VAL A 138 10.05 5.53 18.59
N GLU A 139 11.32 5.29 18.89
CA GLU A 139 12.35 6.30 18.84
C GLU A 139 13.14 6.20 17.54
N PHE A 140 13.33 7.35 16.86
CA PHE A 140 14.28 7.47 15.78
C PHE A 140 15.66 7.81 16.36
N PHE A 141 16.64 6.97 16.07
CA PHE A 141 18.04 7.17 16.43
C PHE A 141 18.97 6.46 15.44
N VAL A 142 19.78 7.24 14.72
CA VAL A 142 20.67 6.74 13.68
C VAL A 142 22.08 7.24 13.93
N THR A 143 22.96 6.34 14.35
CA THR A 143 24.40 6.60 14.51
C THR A 143 25.12 6.61 13.15
N PRO A 144 26.34 7.17 13.08
CA PRO A 144 27.17 7.07 11.87
C PRO A 144 27.41 5.63 11.39
N GLU A 145 27.60 4.67 12.30
CA GLU A 145 27.77 3.24 12.00
C GLU A 145 26.50 2.61 11.43
N LEU A 146 25.35 2.96 12.02
CA LEU A 146 24.05 2.47 11.54
C LEU A 146 23.75 3.04 10.15
N ALA A 147 24.06 4.32 9.90
CA ALA A 147 23.93 4.96 8.59
C ALA A 147 24.77 4.27 7.51
N LYS A 148 26.01 3.88 7.82
CA LYS A 148 26.86 3.07 6.91
C LYS A 148 26.21 1.73 6.57
N SER A 149 25.57 1.09 7.55
CA SER A 149 24.89 -0.19 7.36
C SER A 149 23.63 -0.06 6.51
N ILE A 150 22.89 1.05 6.66
CA ILE A 150 21.76 1.38 5.77
C ILE A 150 22.26 1.50 4.33
N LEU A 151 23.31 2.29 4.09
CA LEU A 151 23.88 2.50 2.75
C LEU A 151 24.44 1.24 2.09
N ALA A 152 24.89 0.26 2.88
CA ALA A 152 25.41 -1.00 2.37
C ALA A 152 24.33 -1.92 1.79
N LEU A 153 23.05 -1.64 2.07
CA LEU A 153 21.93 -2.48 1.65
C LEU A 153 21.19 -1.91 0.44
N PRO A 154 20.66 -2.78 -0.44
CA PRO A 154 19.63 -2.36 -1.37
C PRO A 154 18.36 -1.90 -0.64
N VAL A 155 17.63 -0.96 -1.25
CA VAL A 155 16.39 -0.40 -0.66
C VAL A 155 15.28 -1.46 -0.52
N GLY A 156 15.32 -2.48 -1.36
CA GLY A 156 14.39 -3.59 -1.38
C GLY A 156 13.12 -3.33 -2.20
N PRO A 157 12.29 -4.37 -2.40
CA PRO A 157 12.43 -5.72 -1.85
C PRO A 157 13.67 -6.47 -2.37
N GLY A 158 14.48 -7.02 -1.47
CA GLY A 158 15.74 -7.71 -1.77
C GLY A 158 15.85 -9.02 -0.99
N ARG A 159 16.65 -9.96 -1.51
CA ARG A 159 16.86 -11.27 -0.85
C ARG A 159 17.48 -11.10 0.53
N LYS A 160 17.08 -11.94 1.48
CA LYS A 160 17.62 -11.93 2.86
C LYS A 160 19.15 -12.08 2.92
N SER A 161 19.75 -12.75 1.94
CA SER A 161 21.21 -12.91 1.84
C SER A 161 21.98 -11.58 1.74
N PHE A 162 21.36 -10.49 1.26
CA PHE A 162 22.00 -9.17 1.28
C PHE A 162 22.24 -8.64 2.70
N LEU A 163 21.57 -9.19 3.72
CA LEU A 163 21.76 -8.81 5.12
C LEU A 163 22.94 -9.54 5.78
N GLU A 164 23.48 -10.60 5.17
CA GLU A 164 24.61 -11.38 5.75
C GLU A 164 25.83 -10.54 6.13
N PRO A 165 26.24 -9.51 5.36
CA PRO A 165 27.37 -8.65 5.73
C PRO A 165 27.06 -7.65 6.84
N ILE A 166 25.79 -7.50 7.23
CA ILE A 166 25.36 -6.49 8.20
C ILE A 166 25.39 -7.10 9.61
N PRO A 167 25.97 -6.39 10.60
CA PRO A 167 25.91 -6.82 12.00
C PRO A 167 24.48 -7.09 12.47
N GLU A 168 24.27 -8.20 13.18
CA GLU A 168 22.92 -8.63 13.59
C GLU A 168 22.21 -7.60 14.49
N ASN A 169 22.96 -6.94 15.38
CA ASN A 169 22.47 -5.85 16.21
C ASN A 169 21.93 -4.67 15.36
N HIS A 170 22.57 -4.34 14.24
CA HIS A 170 22.06 -3.30 13.33
C HIS A 170 20.75 -3.72 12.66
N ILE A 171 20.60 -5.01 12.31
CA ILE A 171 19.34 -5.54 11.78
C ILE A 171 18.23 -5.42 12.84
N PHE A 172 18.52 -5.74 14.10
CA PHE A 172 17.57 -5.53 15.20
C PHE A 172 17.22 -4.07 15.41
N GLN A 173 18.18 -3.15 15.31
CA GLN A 173 17.90 -1.70 15.34
C GLN A 173 16.98 -1.28 14.18
N PHE A 174 17.18 -1.80 12.96
CA PHE A 174 16.28 -1.52 11.84
C PHE A 174 14.86 -2.01 12.09
N GLU A 175 14.67 -3.23 12.59
CA GLU A 175 13.34 -3.74 12.93
C GLU A 175 12.71 -3.00 14.13
N ALA A 176 13.50 -2.64 15.14
CA ALA A 176 13.04 -1.90 16.33
C ALA A 176 12.45 -0.55 15.93
N GLN A 177 13.18 0.20 15.11
CA GLN A 177 12.80 1.52 14.60
C GLN A 177 11.80 1.48 13.44
N ARG A 178 11.36 0.29 13.01
CA ARG A 178 10.46 0.07 11.86
C ARG A 178 11.05 0.57 10.53
N PHE A 179 12.36 0.56 10.37
CA PHE A 179 13.02 0.88 9.10
C PHE A 179 13.01 -0.29 8.12
N LEU A 180 12.96 -1.52 8.62
CA LEU A 180 13.03 -2.73 7.81
C LEU A 180 11.94 -3.71 8.20
N THR A 181 11.42 -4.43 7.21
CA THR A 181 10.43 -5.50 7.39
C THR A 181 10.79 -6.71 6.53
N PHE A 182 10.34 -7.89 6.96
CA PHE A 182 10.57 -9.16 6.27
C PHE A 182 9.27 -9.66 5.63
N THR A 183 9.37 -10.25 4.44
CA THR A 183 8.24 -10.72 3.65
C THR A 183 7.46 -11.86 4.30
N LEU A 184 6.24 -12.06 3.82
CA LEU A 184 5.37 -13.16 4.22
C LEU A 184 5.11 -14.11 3.05
N PRO A 185 4.84 -15.40 3.31
CA PRO A 185 4.85 -16.03 4.62
C PRO A 185 6.25 -16.45 5.10
N GLU A 186 7.22 -16.71 4.22
CA GLU A 186 8.51 -17.35 4.55
C GLU A 186 9.57 -16.36 5.03
N GLY A 187 9.52 -15.11 4.56
CA GLY A 187 10.54 -14.12 4.86
C GLY A 187 11.83 -14.35 4.08
N ASP A 188 11.71 -14.81 2.84
CA ASP A 188 12.82 -14.98 1.89
C ASP A 188 13.46 -13.64 1.51
N PHE A 189 12.69 -12.55 1.63
CA PHE A 189 13.07 -11.20 1.27
C PHE A 189 12.92 -10.24 2.44
N TYR A 190 13.58 -9.10 2.33
CA TYR A 190 13.38 -7.94 3.19
C TYR A 190 13.08 -6.71 2.34
N SER A 191 12.51 -5.68 2.95
CA SER A 191 12.45 -4.34 2.36
C SER A 191 12.68 -3.30 3.43
N PHE A 192 13.30 -2.18 3.07
CA PHE A 192 13.12 -0.98 3.86
C PHE A 192 11.66 -0.53 3.78
N THR A 193 11.14 -0.01 4.89
CA THR A 193 9.86 0.68 4.95
C THR A 193 9.97 2.08 4.34
N GLY A 194 8.87 2.81 4.22
CA GLY A 194 8.89 4.17 3.68
C GLY A 194 9.91 5.08 4.38
N VAL A 195 10.01 5.02 5.71
CA VAL A 195 11.00 5.78 6.48
C VAL A 195 12.41 5.32 6.16
N GLY A 196 12.67 4.00 6.21
CA GLY A 196 13.99 3.44 5.93
C GLY A 196 14.47 3.74 4.50
N ALA A 197 13.57 3.67 3.52
CA ALA A 197 13.87 3.92 2.12
C ALA A 197 14.19 5.40 1.85
N GLN A 198 13.47 6.32 2.48
CA GLN A 198 13.73 7.75 2.36
C GLN A 198 15.00 8.16 3.12
N LEU A 199 15.26 7.56 4.28
CA LEU A 199 16.54 7.74 4.97
C LEU A 199 17.72 7.22 4.14
N TRP A 200 17.58 6.04 3.54
CA TRP A 200 18.56 5.49 2.59
C TRP A 200 18.81 6.46 1.44
N ALA A 201 17.75 7.02 0.85
CA ALA A 201 17.85 7.98 -0.25
C ALA A 201 18.54 9.29 0.18
N ALA A 202 18.24 9.80 1.38
CA ALA A 202 18.91 10.96 1.95
C ALA A 202 20.42 10.71 2.10
N LEU A 203 20.80 9.60 2.72
CA LEU A 203 22.20 9.18 2.88
C LEU A 203 22.89 9.04 1.51
N ARG A 204 22.21 8.40 0.54
CA ARG A 204 22.75 8.13 -0.79
C ARG A 204 22.96 9.40 -1.61
N THR A 205 22.16 10.43 -1.39
CA THR A 205 22.20 11.72 -2.11
C THR A 205 23.05 12.78 -1.42
N GLY A 206 23.72 12.44 -0.32
CA GLY A 206 24.75 13.28 0.30
C GLY A 206 24.47 13.72 1.74
N LEU A 207 23.49 13.11 2.44
CA LEU A 207 23.37 13.29 3.88
C LEU A 207 24.54 12.59 4.60
N VAL A 208 25.34 13.34 5.36
CA VAL A 208 26.54 12.83 6.03
C VAL A 208 26.40 12.95 7.55
N PRO A 209 25.92 11.89 8.24
CA PRO A 209 25.83 11.91 9.69
C PRO A 209 27.22 11.72 10.32
N GLU A 210 27.86 12.83 10.70
CA GLU A 210 29.05 12.81 11.58
C GLU A 210 28.67 12.62 13.06
N PHE A 211 27.42 12.90 13.39
CA PHE A 211 26.81 12.70 14.70
C PHE A 211 25.49 11.95 14.56
N SER A 212 24.98 11.43 15.68
CA SER A 212 23.73 10.67 15.69
C SER A 212 22.53 11.56 15.39
N MET A 213 21.71 11.15 14.43
CA MET A 213 20.41 11.78 14.18
C MET A 213 19.38 11.19 15.14
N SER A 214 18.51 12.05 15.68
CA SER A 214 17.49 11.63 16.64
C SER A 214 16.09 12.05 16.20
N THR A 215 15.08 11.68 17.00
CA THR A 215 13.70 12.14 16.80
C THR A 215 13.61 13.67 16.78
N LEU A 216 14.48 14.38 17.50
CA LEU A 216 14.55 15.84 17.45
C LEU A 216 14.95 16.33 16.04
N THR A 217 15.95 15.72 15.42
CA THR A 217 16.39 16.05 14.05
C THR A 217 15.23 15.94 13.06
N LEU A 218 14.39 14.91 13.19
CA LEU A 218 13.20 14.76 12.34
C LEU A 218 12.15 15.85 12.60
N ARG A 219 11.98 16.30 13.85
CA ARG A 219 11.06 17.40 14.17
C ARG A 219 11.55 18.74 13.62
N GLU A 220 12.83 19.02 13.80
CA GLU A 220 13.46 20.26 13.33
C GLU A 220 13.30 20.43 11.81
N ILE A 221 13.57 19.38 11.02
CA ILE A 221 13.40 19.45 9.57
C ILE A 221 11.93 19.54 9.15
N LEU A 222 11.03 18.85 9.87
CA LEU A 222 9.59 18.89 9.60
C LEU A 222 9.00 20.29 9.84
N GLU A 223 9.47 20.96 10.89
CA GLU A 223 9.08 22.32 11.27
C GLU A 223 9.80 23.40 10.43
N GLY A 224 10.75 23.01 9.57
CA GLY A 224 11.52 23.92 8.72
C GLY A 224 12.50 24.80 9.52
N GLN A 225 12.99 24.30 10.65
CA GLN A 225 13.95 25.01 11.48
C GLN A 225 15.32 25.11 10.77
N LYS A 226 16.03 26.21 11.03
CA LYS A 226 17.40 26.42 10.55
C LYS A 226 18.37 26.22 11.71
N THR A 227 18.81 24.99 11.87
CA THR A 227 19.73 24.58 12.93
C THR A 227 21.10 24.25 12.36
N GLU A 228 22.17 24.49 13.13
CA GLU A 228 23.53 24.08 12.76
C GLU A 228 23.62 22.58 12.49
N ALA A 229 22.89 21.75 13.24
CA ALA A 229 22.84 20.30 13.03
C ALA A 229 22.35 19.93 11.61
N LEU A 230 21.21 20.47 11.17
CA LEU A 230 20.68 20.22 9.83
C LEU A 230 21.61 20.72 8.71
N GLU A 231 22.33 21.82 8.93
CA GLU A 231 23.32 22.32 7.97
C GLU A 231 24.54 21.40 7.91
N GLN A 232 25.08 20.97 9.06
CA GLN A 232 26.20 20.03 9.14
C GLN A 232 25.87 18.66 8.54
N LEU A 233 24.63 18.19 8.68
CA LEU A 233 24.16 16.96 8.01
C LEU A 233 24.08 17.10 6.47
N GLY A 234 24.08 18.34 5.97
CA GLY A 234 23.84 18.65 4.56
C GLY A 234 22.36 18.63 4.16
N ALA A 235 21.43 18.64 5.12
CA ALA A 235 19.99 18.65 4.85
C ALA A 235 19.49 20.03 4.36
N ILE A 236 20.15 21.10 4.79
CA ILE A 236 19.89 22.47 4.34
C ILE A 236 21.16 23.13 3.84
N ASP A 237 21.03 24.08 2.92
CA ASP A 237 22.12 24.95 2.50
C ASP A 237 22.36 26.11 3.51
N PRO A 238 23.44 26.90 3.39
CA PRO A 238 23.70 28.03 4.27
C PRO A 238 22.63 29.15 4.23
N GLN A 239 21.77 29.16 3.21
CA GLN A 239 20.62 30.06 3.12
C GLN A 239 19.38 29.47 3.82
N GLY A 240 19.44 28.22 4.25
CA GLY A 240 18.40 27.45 4.92
C GLY A 240 17.35 26.88 3.97
N ASN A 241 17.68 26.65 2.70
CA ASN A 241 16.83 25.92 1.77
C ASN A 241 17.10 24.42 1.84
N LEU A 242 16.08 23.60 1.62
CA LEU A 242 16.23 22.13 1.56
C LEU A 242 17.09 21.72 0.36
N THR A 243 18.14 20.95 0.65
CA THR A 243 18.92 20.24 -0.35
C THR A 243 18.17 18.99 -0.84
N VAL A 244 18.72 18.28 -1.85
CA VAL A 244 18.19 16.97 -2.28
C VAL A 244 18.15 15.96 -1.11
N PRO A 245 19.25 15.73 -0.36
CA PRO A 245 19.19 14.86 0.82
C PRO A 245 18.21 15.38 1.89
N GLY A 246 18.09 16.71 2.04
CA GLY A 246 17.09 17.33 2.92
C GLY A 246 15.65 17.01 2.55
N LYS A 247 15.31 16.96 1.26
CA LYS A 247 13.95 16.58 0.81
C LYS A 247 13.61 15.14 1.19
N HIS A 248 14.56 14.22 1.02
CA HIS A 248 14.40 12.82 1.43
C HIS A 248 14.32 12.68 2.95
N LEU A 249 15.15 13.41 3.71
CA LEU A 249 15.08 13.41 5.18
C LEU A 249 13.74 14.00 5.69
N LEU A 250 13.25 15.07 5.06
CA LEU A 250 11.92 15.62 5.34
C LEU A 250 10.82 14.59 5.04
N MET A 251 10.94 13.84 3.94
CA MET A 251 9.98 12.79 3.62
C MET A 251 10.03 11.65 4.63
N ALA A 252 11.24 11.24 5.07
CA ALA A 252 11.40 10.26 6.14
C ALA A 252 10.73 10.75 7.44
N ALA A 253 10.90 12.03 7.80
CA ALA A 253 10.24 12.64 8.96
C ALA A 253 8.72 12.62 8.83
N LYS A 254 8.17 13.02 7.67
CA LYS A 254 6.73 12.95 7.40
C LYS A 254 6.19 11.53 7.57
N LEU A 255 6.85 10.54 6.98
CA LEU A 255 6.43 9.13 7.07
C LEU A 255 6.57 8.55 8.47
N PHE A 256 7.55 9.03 9.25
CA PHE A 256 7.76 8.59 10.62
C PHE A 256 6.62 9.04 11.54
N PHE A 257 6.11 10.27 11.36
CA PHE A 257 5.02 10.81 12.16
C PHE A 257 3.61 10.53 11.58
N GLU A 258 3.50 10.47 10.26
CA GLU A 258 2.26 10.28 9.50
C GLU A 258 2.49 9.25 8.37
N PRO A 259 2.42 7.94 8.68
CA PRO A 259 2.71 6.91 7.70
C PRO A 259 1.66 6.81 6.60
N ILE A 260 2.11 6.38 5.42
CA ILE A 260 1.19 5.99 4.35
C ILE A 260 0.47 4.71 4.77
N THR A 261 -0.86 4.72 4.69
CA THR A 261 -1.73 3.60 5.10
C THR A 261 -2.39 2.90 3.91
N VAL A 262 -2.01 3.27 2.70
CA VAL A 262 -2.63 2.82 1.46
C VAL A 262 -1.60 2.19 0.54
N ASN A 263 -1.97 1.09 -0.12
CA ASN A 263 -1.13 0.39 -1.06
C ASN A 263 -1.63 0.61 -2.50
N PRO A 264 -1.22 1.70 -3.18
CA PRO A 264 -1.67 1.94 -4.55
C PRO A 264 -1.04 0.95 -5.52
N THR A 265 -1.79 0.54 -6.55
CA THR A 265 -1.24 -0.35 -7.59
C THR A 265 -1.78 -0.03 -8.99
N LEU A 266 -1.22 -0.67 -10.01
CA LEU A 266 -1.59 -0.56 -11.42
C LEU A 266 -1.52 -1.95 -12.08
N ASP A 267 -2.46 -2.24 -12.99
CA ASP A 267 -2.46 -3.48 -13.78
C ASP A 267 -2.66 -3.18 -15.27
N LEU A 268 -1.61 -3.39 -16.05
CA LEU A 268 -1.60 -3.25 -17.50
C LEU A 268 -1.46 -4.63 -18.16
N SER A 269 -2.56 -5.11 -18.74
CA SER A 269 -2.56 -6.34 -19.55
C SER A 269 -1.96 -6.10 -20.93
N GLY A 270 -1.67 -7.18 -21.66
CA GLY A 270 -1.22 -7.09 -23.05
C GLY A 270 -2.19 -6.32 -23.96
N TRP A 271 -3.50 -6.47 -23.74
CA TRP A 271 -4.52 -5.68 -24.45
C TRP A 271 -4.46 -4.19 -24.09
N ASN A 272 -4.28 -3.84 -22.81
CA ASN A 272 -4.12 -2.44 -22.41
C ASN A 272 -2.91 -1.80 -23.09
N ILE A 273 -1.77 -2.49 -23.12
CA ILE A 273 -0.55 -1.99 -23.78
C ILE A 273 -0.76 -1.86 -25.29
N SER A 274 -1.40 -2.85 -25.91
CA SER A 274 -1.68 -2.83 -27.35
C SER A 274 -2.57 -1.66 -27.73
N VAL A 275 -3.64 -1.41 -26.95
CA VAL A 275 -4.56 -0.29 -27.16
C VAL A 275 -3.87 1.05 -26.90
N LEU A 276 -3.02 1.15 -25.86
CA LEU A 276 -2.23 2.35 -25.60
C LEU A 276 -1.32 2.70 -26.80
N ARG A 277 -0.65 1.70 -27.38
CA ARG A 277 0.14 1.84 -28.62
C ARG A 277 -0.74 2.24 -29.81
N ALA A 278 -1.93 1.65 -29.95
CA ALA A 278 -2.86 2.01 -31.02
C ALA A 278 -3.33 3.47 -30.89
N VAL A 279 -3.61 3.99 -29.70
CA VAL A 279 -3.92 5.42 -29.49
C VAL A 279 -2.76 6.33 -29.94
N ALA A 280 -1.52 5.88 -29.78
CA ALA A 280 -0.35 6.61 -30.27
C ALA A 280 -0.24 6.60 -31.80
N GLN A 281 -0.47 5.44 -32.44
CA GLN A 281 -0.08 5.16 -33.82
C GLN A 281 -1.23 5.16 -34.84
N ALA A 282 -2.47 4.93 -34.43
CA ALA A 282 -3.60 4.81 -35.34
C ALA A 282 -3.85 6.14 -36.07
N PRO A 283 -4.15 6.10 -37.38
CA PRO A 283 -4.43 7.31 -38.16
C PRO A 283 -5.72 7.98 -37.72
N VAL A 284 -6.71 7.20 -37.28
CA VAL A 284 -7.97 7.66 -36.72
C VAL A 284 -8.04 7.17 -35.28
N LYS A 285 -8.04 8.11 -34.33
CA LYS A 285 -7.93 7.83 -32.90
C LYS A 285 -9.28 7.78 -32.18
N THR A 286 -10.36 7.60 -32.91
CA THR A 286 -11.68 7.31 -32.33
C THR A 286 -11.76 5.83 -31.92
N LYS A 287 -12.80 5.45 -31.17
CA LYS A 287 -13.02 4.04 -30.82
C LYS A 287 -13.08 3.16 -32.08
N GLU A 288 -13.86 3.56 -33.07
CA GLU A 288 -14.07 2.83 -34.32
C GLU A 288 -12.79 2.77 -35.15
N GLY A 289 -12.02 3.87 -35.20
CA GLY A 289 -10.73 3.90 -35.89
C GLY A 289 -9.68 2.98 -35.25
N ILE A 290 -9.69 2.86 -33.92
CA ILE A 290 -8.83 1.93 -33.19
C ILE A 290 -9.29 0.48 -33.42
N GLU A 291 -10.59 0.21 -33.39
CA GLU A 291 -11.14 -1.11 -33.74
C GLU A 291 -10.73 -1.54 -35.17
N GLU A 292 -10.80 -0.62 -36.13
CA GLU A 292 -10.35 -0.85 -37.52
C GLU A 292 -8.84 -1.10 -37.60
N PHE A 293 -8.04 -0.32 -36.85
CA PHE A 293 -6.58 -0.50 -36.77
C PHE A 293 -6.20 -1.91 -36.30
N PHE A 294 -6.93 -2.47 -35.33
CA PHE A 294 -6.74 -3.86 -34.90
C PHE A 294 -7.29 -4.89 -35.89
N ALA A 295 -8.39 -4.58 -36.57
CA ALA A 295 -8.97 -5.47 -37.58
C ALA A 295 -8.00 -5.71 -38.75
N VAL A 296 -7.27 -4.67 -39.19
CA VAL A 296 -6.20 -4.79 -40.21
C VAL A 296 -5.08 -5.75 -39.77
N GLN A 297 -4.88 -5.92 -38.46
CA GLN A 297 -3.88 -6.81 -37.88
C GLN A 297 -4.44 -8.21 -37.53
N ASN A 298 -5.68 -8.52 -37.96
CA ASN A 298 -6.40 -9.76 -37.63
C ASN A 298 -6.63 -9.97 -36.11
N LEU A 299 -6.73 -8.89 -35.34
CA LEU A 299 -7.00 -8.91 -33.91
C LEU A 299 -8.40 -8.34 -33.61
N GLN A 300 -9.45 -9.08 -33.96
CA GLN A 300 -10.83 -8.62 -33.79
C GLN A 300 -11.41 -9.02 -32.43
N ASP A 301 -11.37 -8.09 -31.47
CA ASP A 301 -12.10 -8.21 -30.19
C ASP A 301 -12.61 -6.82 -29.74
N PRO A 302 -13.75 -6.36 -30.29
CA PRO A 302 -14.30 -5.03 -29.97
C PRO A 302 -14.60 -4.85 -28.49
N PHE A 303 -14.97 -5.93 -27.79
CA PHE A 303 -15.23 -5.89 -26.36
C PHE A 303 -13.95 -5.56 -25.58
N ARG A 304 -12.84 -6.24 -25.89
CA ARG A 304 -11.54 -5.97 -25.24
C ARG A 304 -10.98 -4.60 -25.60
N VAL A 305 -11.11 -4.16 -26.86
CA VAL A 305 -10.69 -2.80 -27.25
C VAL A 305 -11.44 -1.76 -26.40
N ARG A 306 -12.76 -1.88 -26.32
CA ARG A 306 -13.59 -0.98 -25.50
C ARG A 306 -13.23 -1.04 -24.02
N GLN A 307 -13.07 -2.24 -23.46
CA GLN A 307 -12.68 -2.43 -22.06
C GLN A 307 -11.33 -1.77 -21.78
N SER A 308 -10.34 -1.96 -22.66
CA SER A 308 -9.01 -1.36 -22.53
C SER A 308 -9.03 0.15 -22.66
N LEU A 309 -9.79 0.74 -23.59
CA LEU A 309 -9.97 2.20 -23.69
C LEU A 309 -10.50 2.78 -22.36
N PHE A 310 -11.59 2.21 -21.83
CA PHE A 310 -12.11 2.65 -20.54
C PHE A 310 -11.10 2.49 -19.41
N ARG A 311 -10.35 1.38 -19.38
CA ARG A 311 -9.35 1.12 -18.34
C ARG A 311 -8.18 2.10 -18.40
N LEU A 312 -7.65 2.37 -19.59
CA LEU A 312 -6.56 3.31 -19.79
C LEU A 312 -6.99 4.74 -19.42
N GLU A 313 -8.20 5.15 -19.80
CA GLU A 313 -8.75 6.45 -19.37
C GLU A 313 -9.03 6.47 -17.86
N GLY A 314 -9.50 5.35 -17.31
CA GLY A 314 -9.69 5.16 -15.88
C GLY A 314 -8.42 5.32 -15.05
N PHE A 315 -7.27 4.95 -15.63
CA PHE A 315 -5.94 5.17 -15.06
C PHE A 315 -5.26 6.47 -15.51
N ARG A 316 -5.98 7.34 -16.24
CA ARG A 316 -5.44 8.61 -16.75
C ARG A 316 -4.18 8.44 -17.61
N LEU A 317 -4.11 7.36 -18.38
CA LEU A 317 -3.06 7.12 -19.37
C LEU A 317 -3.45 7.63 -20.76
N ILE A 318 -4.77 7.71 -20.99
CA ILE A 318 -5.36 8.37 -22.15
C ILE A 318 -6.49 9.29 -21.68
N GLU A 319 -6.92 10.19 -22.55
CA GLU A 319 -8.08 11.05 -22.34
C GLU A 319 -8.94 11.09 -23.60
N SER A 320 -10.26 11.08 -23.39
CA SER A 320 -11.26 11.32 -24.44
C SER A 320 -11.37 12.82 -24.76
N GLU A 321 -11.54 13.13 -26.04
CA GLU A 321 -11.70 14.49 -26.57
C GLU A 321 -13.15 14.77 -27.02
N PRO A 322 -13.57 16.05 -27.17
CA PRO A 322 -14.92 16.41 -27.60
C PRO A 322 -15.34 15.83 -28.95
N ASP A 323 -14.38 15.50 -29.82
CA ASP A 323 -14.61 14.90 -31.13
C ASP A 323 -14.71 13.36 -31.09
N GLY A 324 -14.59 12.76 -29.91
CA GLY A 324 -14.60 11.31 -29.70
C GLY A 324 -13.27 10.62 -29.97
N SER A 325 -12.20 11.38 -30.26
CA SER A 325 -10.85 10.84 -30.34
C SER A 325 -10.21 10.66 -28.96
N TYR A 326 -9.15 9.86 -28.90
CA TYR A 326 -8.33 9.66 -27.71
C TYR A 326 -6.94 10.27 -27.91
N ARG A 327 -6.41 10.90 -26.86
CA ARG A 327 -5.00 11.33 -26.79
C ARG A 327 -4.29 10.69 -25.61
N LEU A 328 -2.96 10.59 -25.70
CA LEU A 328 -2.13 10.19 -24.58
C LEU A 328 -2.06 11.32 -23.54
N THR A 329 -1.98 10.93 -22.26
CA THR A 329 -1.58 11.84 -21.18
C THR A 329 -0.06 11.80 -21.00
N PRO A 330 0.55 12.70 -20.20
CA PRO A 330 1.97 12.61 -19.89
C PRO A 330 2.41 11.24 -19.35
N TYR A 331 1.62 10.64 -18.45
CA TYR A 331 1.92 9.28 -17.98
C TYR A 331 1.77 8.21 -19.07
N GLY A 332 0.81 8.37 -19.99
CA GLY A 332 0.68 7.49 -21.15
C GLY A 332 1.90 7.56 -22.07
N GLU A 333 2.42 8.75 -22.32
CA GLU A 333 3.63 8.99 -23.12
C GLU A 333 4.88 8.41 -22.44
N GLU A 334 5.07 8.69 -21.14
CA GLU A 334 6.20 8.17 -20.36
C GLU A 334 6.22 6.64 -20.34
N LEU A 335 5.07 5.98 -20.13
CA LEU A 335 4.99 4.52 -20.17
C LEU A 335 5.35 3.95 -21.55
N LEU A 336 4.88 4.59 -22.64
CA LEU A 336 5.22 4.17 -24.00
C LEU A 336 6.69 4.42 -24.36
N SER A 337 7.38 5.31 -23.66
CA SER A 337 8.82 5.55 -23.85
C SER A 337 9.70 4.42 -23.31
N LEU A 338 9.16 3.52 -22.48
CA LEU A 338 9.88 2.34 -22.01
C LEU A 338 10.13 1.36 -23.17
N GLU A 339 11.40 1.08 -23.44
CA GLU A 339 11.82 0.13 -24.50
C GLU A 339 11.25 -1.28 -24.29
N ASP A 340 11.10 -1.72 -23.03
CA ASP A 340 10.66 -3.04 -22.64
C ASP A 340 9.22 -3.08 -22.08
N LEU A 341 8.35 -2.15 -22.51
CA LEU A 341 6.96 -2.11 -22.03
C LEU A 341 6.23 -3.43 -22.35
N ALA A 342 6.03 -4.22 -21.30
CA ALA A 342 5.38 -5.51 -21.28
C ALA A 342 4.30 -5.55 -20.18
N PRO A 343 3.41 -6.56 -20.16
CA PRO A 343 2.35 -6.63 -19.15
C PRO A 343 2.91 -6.63 -17.73
N VAL A 344 2.37 -5.75 -16.89
CA VAL A 344 2.71 -5.65 -15.46
C VAL A 344 1.41 -5.79 -14.66
N TYR A 345 1.42 -6.70 -13.70
CA TYR A 345 0.25 -7.01 -12.88
C TYR A 345 0.26 -6.26 -11.56
N ALA A 346 -0.92 -6.11 -10.98
CA ALA A 346 -1.11 -5.39 -9.71
C ALA A 346 -0.13 -5.85 -8.62
N GLN A 347 0.04 -7.16 -8.45
CA GLN A 347 0.94 -7.71 -7.42
C GLN A 347 2.39 -7.30 -7.60
N ALA A 348 2.89 -7.21 -8.85
CA ALA A 348 4.27 -6.81 -9.11
C ALA A 348 4.52 -5.35 -8.71
N VAL A 349 3.56 -4.46 -8.93
CA VAL A 349 3.64 -3.06 -8.48
C VAL A 349 3.48 -2.98 -6.96
N MET A 350 2.56 -3.76 -6.39
CA MET A 350 2.35 -3.86 -4.93
C MET A 350 3.61 -4.26 -4.19
N ALA A 351 4.46 -5.12 -4.79
CA ALA A 351 5.74 -5.50 -4.20
C ALA A 351 6.61 -4.28 -3.85
N ILE A 352 6.50 -3.19 -4.61
CA ILE A 352 7.25 -1.94 -4.38
C ILE A 352 6.41 -0.94 -3.57
N THR A 353 5.13 -0.77 -3.87
CA THR A 353 4.32 0.29 -3.25
C THR A 353 3.95 -0.02 -1.81
N VAL A 354 3.79 -1.31 -1.44
CA VAL A 354 3.45 -1.72 -0.08
C VAL A 354 4.57 -1.35 0.91
N THR A 355 5.82 -1.35 0.44
CA THR A 355 6.98 -1.02 1.28
C THR A 355 6.99 0.45 1.68
N ARG A 356 6.26 1.31 0.96
CA ARG A 356 6.05 2.72 1.32
C ARG A 356 5.15 2.89 2.56
N THR A 357 4.38 1.85 2.92
CA THR A 357 3.51 1.84 4.09
C THR A 357 4.26 1.51 5.38
N GLU A 358 3.63 1.75 6.52
CA GLU A 358 4.20 1.37 7.81
C GLU A 358 4.11 -0.14 8.05
N ASN A 359 5.27 -0.81 7.97
CA ASN A 359 5.48 -2.18 8.43
C ASN A 359 4.52 -3.24 7.83
N MET A 360 3.98 -2.98 6.63
CA MET A 360 3.39 -4.03 5.81
C MET A 360 4.45 -4.49 4.79
N PRO A 361 5.02 -5.68 4.94
CA PRO A 361 5.96 -6.22 3.97
C PRO A 361 5.20 -6.67 2.71
N PRO A 362 5.89 -6.82 1.57
CA PRO A 362 5.33 -7.53 0.45
C PRO A 362 5.23 -9.04 0.72
N ASP A 363 4.43 -9.71 -0.08
CA ASP A 363 4.40 -11.18 -0.13
C ASP A 363 5.57 -11.71 -0.97
N ASP A 364 6.13 -12.85 -0.59
CA ASP A 364 7.21 -13.54 -1.30
C ASP A 364 6.84 -13.80 -2.77
N ALA A 365 5.57 -14.16 -3.04
CA ALA A 365 5.07 -14.39 -4.39
C ALA A 365 4.99 -13.10 -5.20
N TRP A 366 4.72 -11.96 -4.56
CA TRP A 366 4.67 -10.66 -5.26
C TRP A 366 6.07 -10.21 -5.65
N VAL A 367 7.06 -10.39 -4.77
CA VAL A 367 8.46 -10.07 -5.08
C VAL A 367 8.96 -10.93 -6.25
N LYS A 368 8.72 -12.25 -6.20
CA LYS A 368 9.04 -13.16 -7.32
C LYS A 368 8.35 -12.71 -8.61
N LYS A 369 7.08 -12.30 -8.53
CA LYS A 369 6.34 -11.79 -9.70
C LYS A 369 6.92 -10.48 -10.24
N ALA A 370 7.38 -9.60 -9.37
CA ALA A 370 8.01 -8.34 -9.75
C ALA A 370 9.38 -8.55 -10.39
N GLU A 371 10.17 -9.53 -9.93
CA GLU A 371 11.42 -9.96 -10.59
C GLU A 371 11.10 -10.51 -12.00
N GLU A 372 10.13 -11.42 -12.13
CA GLU A 372 9.69 -11.98 -13.42
C GLU A 372 9.26 -10.91 -14.43
N GLN A 373 8.56 -9.87 -13.97
CA GLN A 373 8.06 -8.79 -14.81
C GLN A 373 9.07 -7.64 -15.00
N GLY A 374 10.30 -7.77 -14.47
CA GLY A 374 11.36 -6.75 -14.57
C GLY A 374 11.02 -5.44 -13.85
N VAL A 375 10.12 -5.50 -12.87
CA VAL A 375 9.72 -4.38 -12.00
C VAL A 375 10.75 -4.19 -10.88
N ILE A 376 11.35 -5.29 -10.41
CA ILE A 376 12.48 -5.30 -9.47
C ILE A 376 13.68 -5.98 -10.13
N GLY A 377 14.88 -5.49 -9.87
CA GLY A 377 16.15 -6.12 -10.26
C GLY A 377 17.23 -5.89 -9.21
N ASN A 378 17.93 -6.94 -8.81
CA ASN A 378 19.02 -6.91 -7.81
C ASN A 378 18.67 -6.19 -6.50
N GLY A 379 17.43 -6.35 -6.01
CA GLY A 379 16.98 -5.71 -4.77
C GLY A 379 16.56 -4.25 -4.91
N PHE A 380 16.48 -3.70 -6.13
CA PHE A 380 16.02 -2.34 -6.40
C PHE A 380 14.82 -2.32 -7.35
N PRO A 381 13.86 -1.39 -7.16
CA PRO A 381 12.92 -1.01 -8.21
C PRO A 381 13.67 -0.59 -9.49
N THR A 382 13.33 -1.18 -10.64
CA THR A 382 13.89 -0.78 -11.95
C THR A 382 13.32 0.57 -12.39
N GLN A 383 13.81 1.15 -13.50
CA GLN A 383 13.18 2.36 -14.08
C GLN A 383 11.70 2.13 -14.36
N LYS A 384 11.37 0.97 -14.94
CA LYS A 384 9.99 0.52 -15.16
C LYS A 384 9.24 0.42 -13.83
N GLY A 385 9.79 -0.25 -12.82
CA GLY A 385 9.14 -0.39 -11.52
C GLY A 385 8.86 0.94 -10.82
N ARG A 386 9.80 1.88 -10.88
CA ARG A 386 9.63 3.24 -10.34
C ARG A 386 8.52 4.00 -11.06
N LEU A 387 8.49 3.97 -12.39
CA LEU A 387 7.44 4.65 -13.17
C LEU A 387 6.06 4.06 -12.85
N PHE A 388 5.92 2.74 -12.77
CA PHE A 388 4.64 2.12 -12.41
C PHE A 388 4.19 2.49 -10.98
N ALA A 389 5.11 2.52 -10.02
CA ALA A 389 4.82 2.93 -8.65
C ALA A 389 4.44 4.42 -8.55
N GLU A 390 5.13 5.29 -9.31
CA GLU A 390 4.84 6.72 -9.42
C GLU A 390 3.45 6.96 -10.01
N VAL A 391 3.13 6.32 -11.14
CA VAL A 391 1.80 6.39 -11.77
C VAL A 391 0.75 5.90 -10.78
N ALA A 392 0.91 4.72 -10.20
CA ALA A 392 -0.04 4.17 -9.23
C ALA A 392 -0.27 5.13 -8.05
N SER A 393 0.77 5.80 -7.58
CA SER A 393 0.69 6.68 -6.41
C SER A 393 0.00 8.03 -6.70
N ASN A 394 0.00 8.49 -7.95
CA ASN A 394 -0.39 9.87 -8.28
C ASN A 394 -1.63 9.99 -9.18
N ILE A 395 -2.08 8.92 -9.83
CA ILE A 395 -3.22 8.98 -10.76
C ILE A 395 -4.56 9.36 -10.10
N ASP A 396 -5.32 10.24 -10.76
CA ASP A 396 -6.73 10.51 -10.46
C ASP A 396 -7.62 9.39 -11.02
N ARG A 397 -7.65 8.26 -10.31
CA ARG A 397 -8.39 7.05 -10.73
C ARG A 397 -9.87 7.35 -10.97
N LEU A 398 -10.37 6.96 -12.14
CA LEU A 398 -11.78 6.77 -12.42
C LEU A 398 -12.02 5.25 -12.57
N PRO A 399 -12.43 4.56 -11.48
CA PRO A 399 -12.48 3.10 -11.49
C PRO A 399 -13.47 2.62 -12.55
N VAL A 400 -13.06 1.63 -13.33
CA VAL A 400 -13.94 0.94 -14.28
C VAL A 400 -14.42 -0.34 -13.60
N ILE A 401 -15.67 -0.69 -13.82
CA ILE A 401 -16.24 -1.93 -13.31
C ILE A 401 -17.05 -2.55 -14.44
N THR A 402 -16.65 -3.76 -14.82
CA THR A 402 -17.37 -4.64 -15.73
C THR A 402 -18.36 -5.51 -14.98
N ARG A 403 -19.26 -6.18 -15.71
CA ARG A 403 -20.18 -7.19 -15.16
C ARG A 403 -19.46 -8.26 -14.35
N GLU A 404 -18.34 -8.75 -14.87
CA GLU A 404 -17.54 -9.81 -14.25
C GLU A 404 -16.89 -9.34 -12.95
N GLU A 405 -16.27 -8.16 -12.96
CA GLU A 405 -15.68 -7.56 -11.77
C GLU A 405 -16.73 -7.21 -10.72
N MET A 406 -17.91 -6.73 -11.13
CA MET A 406 -19.03 -6.52 -10.22
C MET A 406 -19.49 -7.83 -9.56
N ARG A 407 -19.55 -8.93 -10.33
CA ARG A 407 -19.89 -10.27 -9.80
C ARG A 407 -18.90 -10.69 -8.71
N VAL A 408 -17.60 -10.56 -8.98
CA VAL A 408 -16.55 -10.89 -8.01
C VAL A 408 -16.59 -9.96 -6.79
N LEU A 409 -16.70 -8.65 -6.99
CA LEU A 409 -16.79 -7.65 -5.93
C LEU A 409 -17.97 -7.92 -4.98
N ARG A 410 -19.11 -8.41 -5.50
CA ARG A 410 -20.26 -8.79 -4.68
C ARG A 410 -19.95 -9.96 -3.74
N GLY A 411 -19.07 -10.87 -4.12
CA GLY A 411 -18.62 -11.99 -3.28
C GLY A 411 -17.71 -11.59 -2.11
N ILE A 412 -17.00 -10.45 -2.17
CA ILE A 412 -16.06 -10.02 -1.12
C ILE A 412 -16.83 -9.40 0.07
N PRO A 413 -16.73 -9.90 1.31
CA PRO A 413 -17.47 -9.36 2.45
C PRO A 413 -17.19 -7.88 2.73
N LEU A 414 -18.15 -7.17 3.34
CA LEU A 414 -17.99 -5.75 3.68
C LEU A 414 -17.05 -5.50 4.88
N TRP A 415 -17.01 -6.42 5.86
CA TRP A 415 -16.41 -6.16 7.19
C TRP A 415 -15.28 -7.12 7.57
N ARG A 416 -14.91 -8.05 6.69
CA ARG A 416 -13.85 -9.04 6.94
C ARG A 416 -13.08 -9.35 5.66
N GLY A 417 -11.83 -9.76 5.84
CA GLY A 417 -11.07 -10.38 4.77
C GLY A 417 -11.60 -11.76 4.37
N VAL A 418 -11.27 -12.15 3.14
CA VAL A 418 -11.58 -13.45 2.55
C VAL A 418 -10.36 -13.92 1.76
N SER A 419 -9.99 -15.19 1.89
CA SER A 419 -8.83 -15.73 1.15
C SER A 419 -9.14 -15.88 -0.33
N GLU A 420 -8.08 -15.98 -1.15
CA GLU A 420 -8.24 -16.31 -2.56
C GLU A 420 -9.02 -17.62 -2.76
N GLU A 421 -8.66 -18.66 -2.01
CA GLU A 421 -9.31 -19.98 -2.08
C GLU A 421 -10.80 -19.90 -1.71
N GLU A 422 -11.16 -19.16 -0.65
CA GLU A 422 -12.56 -18.93 -0.28
C GLU A 422 -13.32 -18.24 -1.43
N ILE A 423 -12.74 -17.22 -2.08
CA ILE A 423 -13.37 -16.55 -3.23
C ILE A 423 -13.56 -17.53 -4.39
N LEU A 424 -12.51 -18.28 -4.75
CA LEU A 424 -12.55 -19.20 -5.87
C LEU A 424 -13.56 -20.34 -5.67
N SER A 425 -13.78 -20.77 -4.42
CA SER A 425 -14.78 -21.79 -4.08
C SER A 425 -16.22 -21.42 -4.46
N PHE A 426 -16.51 -20.12 -4.66
CA PHE A 426 -17.82 -19.66 -5.11
C PHE A 426 -18.04 -19.84 -6.64
N TYR A 427 -17.01 -20.25 -7.38
CA TYR A 427 -17.03 -20.33 -8.84
C TYR A 427 -16.53 -21.68 -9.36
N PRO A 428 -17.01 -22.14 -10.52
CA PRO A 428 -16.46 -23.32 -11.18
C PRO A 428 -14.97 -23.16 -11.51
N GLU A 429 -14.18 -24.25 -11.44
CA GLU A 429 -12.73 -24.23 -11.72
C GLU A 429 -12.37 -23.60 -13.07
N GLY A 430 -13.16 -23.87 -14.11
CA GLY A 430 -12.96 -23.28 -15.44
C GLY A 430 -13.09 -21.75 -15.48
N GLU A 431 -13.75 -21.14 -14.48
CA GLU A 431 -13.88 -19.69 -14.35
C GLU A 431 -12.81 -19.05 -13.47
N HIS A 432 -12.00 -19.82 -12.75
CA HIS A 432 -10.97 -19.30 -11.84
C HIS A 432 -10.02 -18.29 -12.51
N PRO A 433 -9.51 -18.51 -13.74
CA PRO A 433 -8.64 -17.52 -14.40
C PRO A 433 -9.31 -16.16 -14.62
N SER A 434 -10.62 -16.17 -14.88
CA SER A 434 -11.45 -14.97 -15.06
C SER A 434 -11.67 -14.26 -13.73
N VAL A 435 -11.99 -15.01 -12.66
CA VAL A 435 -12.13 -14.45 -11.31
C VAL A 435 -10.82 -13.80 -10.83
N LEU A 436 -9.68 -14.47 -11.01
CA LEU A 436 -8.37 -13.92 -10.68
C LEU A 436 -8.04 -12.66 -11.51
N HIS A 437 -8.43 -12.65 -12.79
CA HIS A 437 -8.29 -11.45 -13.62
C HIS A 437 -9.10 -10.28 -13.06
N ALA A 438 -10.38 -10.51 -12.74
CA ALA A 438 -11.25 -9.51 -12.15
C ALA A 438 -10.73 -8.98 -10.81
N LEU A 439 -10.21 -9.85 -9.94
CA LEU A 439 -9.57 -9.44 -8.68
C LEU A 439 -8.40 -8.48 -8.93
N ARG A 440 -7.50 -8.80 -9.86
CA ARG A 440 -6.39 -7.89 -10.22
C ARG A 440 -6.88 -6.52 -10.71
N LYS A 441 -7.97 -6.48 -11.47
CA LYS A 441 -8.55 -5.21 -11.94
C LYS A 441 -9.22 -4.42 -10.82
N LEU A 442 -9.85 -5.09 -9.86
CA LEU A 442 -10.41 -4.45 -8.66
C LEU A 442 -9.30 -3.90 -7.75
N LEU A 443 -8.16 -4.60 -7.63
CA LEU A 443 -6.95 -4.12 -6.95
C LEU A 443 -6.43 -2.83 -7.59
N ALA A 444 -6.18 -2.84 -8.91
CA ALA A 444 -5.68 -1.67 -9.63
C ALA A 444 -6.65 -0.47 -9.60
N SER A 445 -7.95 -0.74 -9.48
CA SER A 445 -8.99 0.29 -9.31
C SER A 445 -9.02 0.90 -7.90
N GLY A 446 -8.30 0.32 -6.94
CA GLY A 446 -8.29 0.76 -5.54
C GLY A 446 -9.55 0.37 -4.75
N LEU A 447 -10.35 -0.57 -5.24
CA LEU A 447 -11.60 -1.00 -4.60
C LEU A 447 -11.39 -2.17 -3.65
N VAL A 448 -10.43 -3.01 -3.96
CA VAL A 448 -10.01 -4.15 -3.17
C VAL A 448 -8.54 -3.93 -2.82
N ASP A 449 -8.13 -4.39 -1.66
CA ASP A 449 -6.71 -4.54 -1.31
C ASP A 449 -6.41 -6.03 -1.11
N LEU A 450 -5.17 -6.41 -1.37
CA LEU A 450 -4.67 -7.76 -1.15
C LEU A 450 -3.56 -7.64 -0.11
N LEU A 451 -3.81 -8.19 1.08
CA LEU A 451 -2.83 -8.24 2.14
C LEU A 451 -1.88 -9.44 1.92
N PRO A 452 -0.63 -9.37 2.41
CA PRO A 452 0.28 -10.51 2.33
C PRO A 452 -0.34 -11.75 2.98
N GLY A 453 0.02 -12.94 2.50
CA GLY A 453 -0.67 -14.17 2.90
C GLY A 453 -2.01 -14.42 2.22
N GLY A 454 -2.35 -13.65 1.17
CA GLY A 454 -3.45 -13.99 0.25
C GLY A 454 -4.85 -13.58 0.70
N LEU A 455 -4.97 -12.56 1.56
CA LEU A 455 -6.25 -12.10 2.10
C LEU A 455 -6.77 -10.86 1.35
N TYR A 456 -7.91 -10.98 0.68
CA TYR A 456 -8.58 -9.87 0.00
C TYR A 456 -9.53 -9.14 0.96
N VAL A 457 -9.46 -7.81 0.97
CA VAL A 457 -10.31 -6.92 1.77
C VAL A 457 -10.88 -5.79 0.91
N LEU A 458 -12.06 -5.28 1.24
CA LEU A 458 -12.52 -4.03 0.62
C LEU A 458 -11.76 -2.84 1.21
N THR A 459 -11.42 -1.89 0.34
CA THR A 459 -11.00 -0.57 0.80
C THR A 459 -12.23 0.24 1.24
N PRO A 460 -12.07 1.32 2.02
CA PRO A 460 -13.18 2.22 2.33
C PRO A 460 -13.90 2.75 1.07
N ALA A 461 -13.15 2.98 -0.02
CA ALA A 461 -13.74 3.34 -1.31
C ALA A 461 -14.50 2.18 -1.95
N GLY A 462 -13.96 0.96 -1.86
CA GLY A 462 -14.58 -0.27 -2.31
C GLY A 462 -15.91 -0.57 -1.63
N GLU A 463 -16.00 -0.36 -0.32
CA GLU A 463 -17.26 -0.49 0.44
C GLU A 463 -18.34 0.44 -0.11
N LYS A 464 -18.01 1.72 -0.29
CA LYS A 464 -18.93 2.73 -0.86
C LYS A 464 -19.34 2.40 -2.28
N ILE A 465 -18.39 2.06 -3.13
CA ILE A 465 -18.68 1.73 -4.53
C ILE A 465 -19.51 0.45 -4.61
N LYS A 466 -19.22 -0.57 -3.79
CA LYS A 466 -20.03 -1.78 -3.70
C LYS A 466 -21.47 -1.48 -3.28
N GLN A 467 -21.69 -0.59 -2.33
CA GLN A 467 -23.03 -0.11 -1.96
C GLN A 467 -23.73 0.59 -3.13
N GLY A 468 -23.00 1.43 -3.88
CA GLY A 468 -23.50 2.09 -5.10
C GLY A 468 -23.94 1.11 -6.20
N LEU A 469 -23.27 -0.04 -6.30
CA LEU A 469 -23.58 -1.09 -7.28
C LEU A 469 -24.72 -2.04 -6.87
N SER A 470 -25.30 -1.86 -5.69
CA SER A 470 -26.33 -2.76 -5.14
C SER A 470 -27.58 -2.86 -6.02
N ALA A 471 -27.95 -1.78 -6.71
CA ALA A 471 -29.15 -1.70 -7.54
C ALA A 471 -28.90 -2.02 -9.03
N VAL A 472 -27.65 -2.34 -9.41
CA VAL A 472 -27.26 -2.58 -10.81
C VAL A 472 -27.79 -3.93 -11.29
N PRO A 473 -28.54 -3.97 -12.42
CA PRO A 473 -29.00 -5.22 -13.03
C PRO A 473 -27.84 -6.08 -13.53
N GLY A 474 -27.99 -7.41 -13.49
CA GLY A 474 -26.92 -8.35 -13.90
C GLY A 474 -26.56 -8.31 -15.39
N GLY A 475 -27.41 -7.74 -16.25
CA GLY A 475 -27.21 -7.70 -17.70
C GLY A 475 -26.33 -6.55 -18.21
N VAL A 476 -25.84 -5.66 -17.35
CA VAL A 476 -25.05 -4.49 -17.77
C VAL A 476 -23.57 -4.84 -17.86
N ASP A 477 -22.97 -4.75 -19.04
CA ASP A 477 -21.57 -5.13 -19.26
C ASP A 477 -20.57 -4.17 -18.60
N PHE A 478 -20.84 -2.86 -18.64
CA PHE A 478 -19.99 -1.80 -18.09
C PHE A 478 -20.78 -0.88 -17.17
N PRO A 479 -21.16 -1.34 -15.97
CA PRO A 479 -21.97 -0.55 -15.05
C PRO A 479 -21.27 0.73 -14.57
N VAL A 480 -19.94 0.79 -14.61
CA VAL A 480 -19.16 1.99 -14.26
C VAL A 480 -18.02 2.17 -15.26
N THR A 481 -17.95 3.35 -15.87
CA THR A 481 -16.93 3.76 -16.85
C THR A 481 -16.48 5.21 -16.58
N PRO A 482 -15.36 5.68 -17.15
CA PRO A 482 -14.96 7.09 -17.05
C PRO A 482 -16.07 8.05 -17.52
N HIS A 483 -16.84 7.65 -18.53
CA HIS A 483 -17.93 8.48 -19.06
C HIS A 483 -19.08 8.63 -18.06
N VAL A 484 -19.46 7.54 -17.37
CA VAL A 484 -20.45 7.59 -16.28
C VAL A 484 -19.94 8.49 -15.15
N TRP A 485 -18.65 8.44 -14.83
CA TRP A 485 -18.05 9.32 -13.83
C TRP A 485 -18.12 10.78 -14.22
N TYR A 486 -17.80 11.14 -15.47
CA TYR A 486 -17.92 12.53 -15.94
C TYR A 486 -19.34 13.05 -15.77
N VAL A 487 -20.34 12.26 -16.17
CA VAL A 487 -21.75 12.59 -15.95
C VAL A 487 -22.06 12.80 -14.47
N LEU A 488 -21.74 11.83 -13.59
CA LEU A 488 -22.06 11.94 -12.16
C LEU A 488 -21.33 13.12 -11.49
N LEU A 489 -20.08 13.38 -11.84
CA LEU A 489 -19.28 14.49 -11.32
C LEU A 489 -19.87 15.84 -11.74
N THR A 490 -20.26 16.00 -13.00
CA THR A 490 -20.87 17.23 -13.48
C THR A 490 -22.26 17.42 -12.86
N LEU A 491 -23.05 16.36 -12.72
CA LEU A 491 -24.34 16.41 -12.01
C LEU A 491 -24.17 16.82 -10.54
N ARG A 492 -23.10 16.36 -9.87
CA ARG A 492 -22.74 16.81 -8.51
C ARG A 492 -22.39 18.29 -8.47
N GLU A 493 -21.65 18.79 -9.46
CA GLU A 493 -21.23 20.20 -9.54
C GLU A 493 -22.43 21.16 -9.72
N ILE A 494 -23.39 20.80 -10.57
CA ILE A 494 -24.57 21.64 -10.87
C ILE A 494 -25.74 21.43 -9.91
N GLY A 495 -25.72 20.33 -9.15
CA GLY A 495 -26.77 19.95 -8.23
C GLY A 495 -26.58 20.46 -6.81
N ARG A 496 -27.56 20.21 -5.95
CA ARG A 496 -27.48 20.47 -4.51
C ARG A 496 -27.76 19.19 -3.73
N PHE A 497 -26.88 18.87 -2.78
CA PHE A 497 -27.08 17.73 -1.89
C PHE A 497 -28.31 17.94 -1.00
N SER A 498 -29.17 16.93 -0.94
CA SER A 498 -30.37 16.88 -0.12
C SER A 498 -30.16 15.81 0.95
N PRO A 499 -29.95 16.21 2.23
CA PRO A 499 -29.79 15.24 3.33
C PRO A 499 -31.02 14.34 3.48
N GLN A 500 -32.21 14.89 3.22
CA GLN A 500 -33.46 14.16 3.18
C GLN A 500 -33.48 13.23 1.95
N GLY A 501 -33.23 11.94 2.19
CA GLY A 501 -33.22 10.89 1.15
C GLY A 501 -31.89 10.71 0.42
N ARG A 502 -30.79 11.28 0.95
CA ARG A 502 -29.40 11.11 0.47
C ARG A 502 -29.27 11.17 -1.07
N LYS A 503 -29.70 12.28 -1.66
CA LYS A 503 -29.70 12.48 -3.12
C LYS A 503 -29.19 13.85 -3.51
N ILE A 504 -28.75 14.01 -4.76
CA ILE A 504 -28.39 15.32 -5.32
C ILE A 504 -29.53 15.76 -6.24
N ARG A 505 -30.15 16.89 -5.91
CA ARG A 505 -31.27 17.45 -6.69
C ARG A 505 -30.77 18.45 -7.71
N ILE A 506 -31.30 18.37 -8.93
CA ILE A 506 -30.86 19.21 -10.05
C ILE A 506 -32.06 19.95 -10.64
N ARG A 507 -31.91 21.26 -10.82
CA ARG A 507 -32.92 22.10 -11.49
C ARG A 507 -32.79 21.93 -13.00
N LYS A 508 -33.91 22.03 -13.71
CA LYS A 508 -33.93 21.92 -15.18
C LYS A 508 -32.96 22.90 -15.86
N GLU A 509 -32.98 24.17 -15.44
CA GLU A 509 -32.09 25.23 -15.95
C GLU A 509 -30.60 24.92 -15.81
N ASP A 510 -30.23 24.19 -14.76
CA ASP A 510 -28.84 23.78 -14.53
C ASP A 510 -28.50 22.50 -15.30
N TYR A 511 -29.46 21.58 -15.42
CA TYR A 511 -29.32 20.38 -16.24
C TYR A 511 -29.10 20.71 -17.72
N ASP A 512 -29.74 21.76 -18.25
CA ASP A 512 -29.56 22.22 -19.63
C ASP A 512 -28.10 22.68 -19.93
N LYS A 513 -27.27 22.84 -18.89
CA LYS A 513 -25.84 23.17 -19.01
C LYS A 513 -24.93 21.93 -18.96
N LEU A 514 -25.48 20.73 -18.73
CA LEU A 514 -24.72 19.48 -18.51
C LEU A 514 -23.78 19.18 -19.67
N GLU A 515 -24.30 19.11 -20.89
CA GLU A 515 -23.51 18.78 -22.09
C GLU A 515 -22.37 19.77 -22.31
N LYS A 516 -22.62 21.08 -22.09
CA LYS A 516 -21.59 22.12 -22.23
C LYS A 516 -20.49 22.05 -21.16
N LYS A 517 -20.78 21.46 -20.00
CA LYS A 517 -19.82 21.33 -18.90
C LYS A 517 -18.93 20.09 -19.04
N ILE A 518 -19.40 19.04 -19.71
CA ILE A 518 -18.60 17.86 -19.99
C ILE A 518 -17.72 18.16 -21.21
N LYS A 519 -16.43 18.44 -20.96
CA LYS A 519 -15.48 18.85 -22.00
C LYS A 519 -14.81 17.70 -22.73
N ASN A 520 -14.93 16.48 -22.22
CA ASN A 520 -14.10 15.35 -22.65
C ASN A 520 -14.89 14.31 -23.44
N LEU A 521 -16.12 14.62 -23.85
CA LEU A 521 -16.98 13.65 -24.55
C LEU A 521 -17.82 14.32 -25.64
N PRO A 522 -18.06 13.62 -26.76
CA PRO A 522 -19.07 14.03 -27.73
C PRO A 522 -20.49 13.85 -27.18
N PRO A 523 -21.50 14.59 -27.69
CA PRO A 523 -22.88 14.50 -27.21
C PRO A 523 -23.47 13.08 -27.19
N GLU A 524 -23.17 12.26 -28.19
CA GLU A 524 -23.63 10.86 -28.26
C GLU A 524 -23.07 9.98 -27.13
N ALA A 525 -21.80 10.19 -26.76
CA ALA A 525 -21.19 9.49 -25.64
C ALA A 525 -21.77 9.94 -24.29
N ILE A 526 -22.13 11.23 -24.15
CA ILE A 526 -22.83 11.76 -22.97
C ILE A 526 -24.23 11.13 -22.84
N ALA A 527 -24.98 11.05 -23.94
CA ALA A 527 -26.30 10.41 -23.96
C ALA A 527 -26.21 8.93 -23.55
N THR A 528 -25.26 8.20 -24.12
CA THR A 528 -25.01 6.78 -23.78
C THR A 528 -24.63 6.60 -22.29
N ALA A 529 -23.80 7.49 -21.74
CA ALA A 529 -23.42 7.46 -20.34
C ALA A 529 -24.60 7.77 -19.40
N LEU A 530 -25.48 8.71 -19.76
CA LEU A 530 -26.71 9.01 -19.04
C LEU A 530 -27.68 7.82 -19.05
N GLU A 531 -27.85 7.15 -20.19
CA GLU A 531 -28.67 5.93 -20.30
C GLU A 531 -28.13 4.83 -19.41
N THR A 532 -26.82 4.60 -19.45
CA THR A 532 -26.14 3.63 -18.57
C THR A 532 -26.37 3.98 -17.10
N ALA A 533 -26.20 5.25 -16.72
CA ALA A 533 -26.42 5.70 -15.34
C ALA A 533 -27.87 5.53 -14.88
N ARG A 534 -28.86 5.71 -15.76
CA ARG A 534 -30.29 5.43 -15.47
C ARG A 534 -30.54 3.94 -15.32
N LEU A 535 -30.02 3.13 -16.24
CA LEU A 535 -30.16 1.67 -16.21
C LEU A 535 -29.58 1.07 -14.93
N CYS A 536 -28.42 1.57 -14.50
CA CYS A 536 -27.76 1.21 -13.25
C CYS A 536 -28.40 1.83 -12.00
N ARG A 537 -29.45 2.64 -12.16
CA ARG A 537 -30.16 3.35 -11.09
C ARG A 537 -29.28 4.30 -10.28
N TYR A 538 -28.26 4.91 -10.88
CA TYR A 538 -27.49 5.98 -10.22
C TYR A 538 -28.20 7.33 -10.30
N ILE A 539 -29.03 7.51 -11.33
CA ILE A 539 -29.82 8.72 -11.56
C ILE A 539 -31.27 8.37 -11.88
N SER A 540 -32.20 9.26 -11.55
CA SER A 540 -33.62 9.15 -11.92
C SER A 540 -34.19 10.52 -12.26
N GLY A 541 -34.72 10.65 -13.47
CA GLY A 541 -35.06 11.96 -14.03
C GLY A 541 -33.80 12.84 -14.12
N LEU A 542 -33.76 13.90 -13.32
CA LEU A 542 -32.62 14.82 -13.22
C LEU A 542 -31.76 14.56 -11.98
N ASP A 543 -32.25 13.82 -10.98
CA ASP A 543 -31.60 13.71 -9.68
C ASP A 543 -30.58 12.55 -9.66
N VAL A 544 -29.49 12.72 -8.91
CA VAL A 544 -28.58 11.62 -8.54
C VAL A 544 -29.11 10.93 -7.31
N LEU A 545 -29.36 9.62 -7.42
CA LEU A 545 -29.89 8.77 -6.36
C LEU A 545 -28.81 8.41 -5.33
N GLU A 546 -29.22 7.80 -4.22
CA GLU A 546 -28.33 7.36 -3.14
C GLU A 546 -27.19 6.45 -3.64
N THR A 547 -27.47 5.53 -4.55
CA THR A 547 -26.47 4.69 -5.23
C THR A 547 -25.42 5.51 -5.99
N GLY A 548 -25.83 6.55 -6.71
CA GLY A 548 -24.92 7.49 -7.38
C GLY A 548 -24.14 8.36 -6.40
N VAL A 549 -24.74 8.73 -5.26
CA VAL A 549 -24.05 9.44 -4.17
C VAL A 549 -22.96 8.54 -3.55
N PHE A 550 -23.25 7.25 -3.30
CA PHE A 550 -22.26 6.31 -2.81
C PHE A 550 -21.06 6.14 -3.77
N LEU A 551 -21.31 6.10 -5.08
CA LEU A 551 -20.24 6.11 -6.07
C LEU A 551 -19.37 7.36 -5.95
N LEU A 552 -19.97 8.54 -5.86
CA LEU A 552 -19.25 9.82 -5.71
C LEU A 552 -18.44 9.89 -4.40
N GLU A 553 -19.00 9.41 -3.29
CA GLU A 553 -18.28 9.30 -2.01
C GLU A 553 -17.08 8.36 -2.11
N GLY A 554 -17.26 7.20 -2.74
CA GLY A 554 -16.16 6.26 -2.97
C GLY A 554 -15.06 6.86 -3.85
N LEU A 555 -15.42 7.63 -4.88
CA LEU A 555 -14.45 8.34 -5.71
C LEU A 555 -13.68 9.40 -4.93
N ASP A 556 -14.33 10.13 -4.02
CA ASP A 556 -13.63 11.10 -3.16
C ASP A 556 -12.66 10.41 -2.19
N LEU A 557 -12.97 9.20 -1.73
CA LEU A 557 -12.04 8.37 -0.96
C LEU A 557 -10.86 7.89 -1.83
N LEU A 558 -11.08 7.50 -3.09
CA LEU A 558 -10.00 7.14 -4.02
C LEU A 558 -9.02 8.29 -4.26
N LYS A 559 -9.51 9.54 -4.32
CA LYS A 559 -8.62 10.72 -4.47
C LYS A 559 -7.68 10.91 -3.28
N LYS A 560 -8.05 10.43 -2.09
CA LYS A 560 -7.20 10.43 -0.90
C LYS A 560 -6.14 9.33 -0.91
N LEU A 561 -6.19 8.38 -1.85
CA LEU A 561 -5.13 7.37 -2.02
C LEU A 561 -3.83 7.95 -2.57
N ARG A 562 -3.82 9.22 -3.00
CA ARG A 562 -2.60 9.90 -3.45
C ARG A 562 -1.60 9.97 -2.31
N THR A 563 -0.41 9.41 -2.55
CA THR A 563 0.67 9.42 -1.56
C THR A 563 1.62 10.56 -1.87
N ASN A 564 1.91 11.40 -0.88
CA ASN A 564 3.01 12.35 -0.99
C ASN A 564 4.32 11.56 -0.83
N TRP A 565 4.93 11.17 -1.95
CA TRP A 565 6.15 10.36 -1.98
C TRP A 565 7.22 11.07 -2.79
N GLU A 566 8.43 11.17 -2.24
CA GLU A 566 9.58 11.69 -2.97
C GLU A 566 10.24 10.53 -3.71
N GLU A 567 10.15 10.53 -5.05
CA GLU A 567 10.67 9.42 -5.84
C GLU A 567 12.20 9.29 -5.73
N ILE A 568 12.66 8.08 -5.47
CA ILE A 568 14.07 7.77 -5.29
C ILE A 568 14.69 7.58 -6.67
N ARG A 569 15.13 8.69 -7.26
CA ARG A 569 15.80 8.69 -8.57
C ARG A 569 17.28 8.41 -8.38
N ILE A 570 17.64 7.12 -8.43
CA ILE A 570 19.04 6.72 -8.52
C ILE A 570 19.48 7.00 -9.96
N TYR A 571 20.27 8.06 -10.16
CA TYR A 571 21.08 8.19 -11.36
C TYR A 571 22.16 7.11 -11.25
N ALA A 572 21.98 6.01 -11.97
CA ALA A 572 23.02 5.00 -12.13
C ALA A 572 24.11 5.55 -13.07
#